data_AF-A0A923TN99-F1
#
_entry.id   AF-A0A923TN99-F1
#
_cell.length_a   1.000
_cell.length_b   1.000
_cell.length_c   1.000
_cell.angle_alpha   90.00
_cell.angle_beta   90.00
_cell.angle_gamma   90.00
#
_symmetry.space_group_name_H-M   'P 1'
#
loop_
_entity.id
_entity.type
_entity.pdbx_description
1 polymer ?
#
loop_
_entity_poly.entity_id
_entity_poly.type
_entity_poly.pdbx_seq_one_letter_code
_entity_poly.pdbx_strand_id
1 'polypeptide(L)'
;MLGIEQPAMHFHLQDGGELGLNVSRLDERQRHSRLRLAKTANCWDYAPLIDVVFREPGFDVARFTGKTVSQWLADWQARESSHCERFMAWYEGLVNRFLANLARRPRVPDNHYSIELAVMPLQPTLPSLIRQTGLKRATVEHWCATLNALPAKGLKAEELAESGVLTRLQRLSVEAVLSQSQVLAMIDLRHIVPKLVSESQFGFLAKAGWQECCQRIPRKEFKRGGLLGAGHGMVHIRFRHRSLGWSIVRTRHRDLIADRTDWWSVLDEKGRLVAPPAQGFEVAEDTIKFAELQISRRFDRWGKDQAIAKWERFSVPGGDGYRELLLQIDDWMGTYEPRHYRTRNVLVHIRTSMRSTESGRRVLFLDEIQSDWHADLYAEAKPDSGKKREMPPPDAPFRKEWPLLSMKLMLWWAQRQGAEGLAWSSVELQLARWRGHGPPETLYRTLLPGAARAIAKTLDLTFETTAVSVRANGRHVKLTPLGWQVKTRDGVPVTKPFQTRAQAERFADDTGHFVSLALPVIWIDGLDRITAVPLYGTAEPSDWLGKSNKPAGQVGSDKYKLPFG
;
A
#
# COMPACT_ATOMS: atom_id res chain seq x y z
N MET A 1 46.58 -19.54 -23.24
CA MET A 1 45.13 -19.68 -22.99
C MET A 1 44.91 -19.51 -21.50
N LEU A 2 44.66 -18.28 -21.04
CA LEU A 2 44.17 -18.05 -19.68
C LEU A 2 42.68 -18.35 -19.71
N GLY A 3 42.28 -19.47 -19.09
CA GLY A 3 40.89 -19.85 -18.97
C GLY A 3 40.14 -18.73 -18.25
N ILE A 4 39.19 -18.11 -18.93
CA ILE A 4 38.24 -17.20 -18.30
C ILE A 4 37.34 -18.09 -17.44
N GLU A 5 37.72 -18.32 -16.19
CA GLU A 5 36.84 -18.95 -15.21
C GLU A 5 35.55 -18.14 -15.17
N GLN A 6 34.43 -18.81 -15.48
CA GLN A 6 33.13 -18.16 -15.38
C GLN A 6 32.90 -17.81 -13.90
N PRO A 7 32.55 -16.55 -13.58
CA PRO A 7 32.33 -16.21 -12.19
C PRO A 7 31.17 -17.03 -11.61
N ALA A 8 31.31 -17.50 -10.37
CA ALA A 8 30.28 -18.28 -9.70
C ALA A 8 28.96 -17.50 -9.58
N MET A 9 27.81 -18.19 -9.66
CA MET A 9 26.49 -17.57 -9.45
C MET A 9 26.27 -17.13 -7.99
N HIS A 10 27.01 -17.74 -7.07
CA HIS A 10 26.94 -17.49 -5.64
C HIS A 10 28.31 -17.06 -5.11
N PHE A 11 28.32 -16.22 -4.09
CA PHE A 11 29.52 -15.85 -3.34
C PHE A 11 29.57 -16.63 -2.04
N HIS A 12 30.53 -17.54 -1.93
CA HIS A 12 30.69 -18.39 -0.76
C HIS A 12 31.39 -17.64 0.39
N LEU A 13 30.82 -17.73 1.59
CA LEU A 13 31.38 -17.25 2.84
C LEU A 13 32.12 -18.39 3.55
N GLN A 14 33.03 -18.02 4.46
CA GLN A 14 33.86 -18.99 5.20
C GLN A 14 33.05 -19.86 6.17
N ASP A 15 31.88 -19.39 6.60
CA ASP A 15 30.94 -20.11 7.49
C ASP A 15 30.01 -21.08 6.73
N GLY A 16 30.26 -21.27 5.44
CA GLY A 16 29.47 -22.13 4.55
C GLY A 16 28.20 -21.47 4.01
N GLY A 17 27.91 -20.22 4.38
CA GLY A 17 26.78 -19.47 3.84
C GLY A 17 27.05 -18.96 2.42
N GLU A 18 25.98 -18.74 1.65
CA GLU A 18 26.10 -18.27 0.26
C GLU A 18 25.34 -16.96 0.06
N LEU A 19 26.02 -15.95 -0.48
CA LEU A 19 25.36 -14.74 -0.96
C LEU A 19 24.97 -14.90 -2.44
N GLY A 20 23.83 -14.33 -2.79
CA GLY A 20 23.35 -14.23 -4.16
C GLY A 20 22.77 -12.86 -4.46
N LEU A 21 22.48 -12.60 -5.73
CA LEU A 21 21.82 -11.37 -6.18
C LEU A 21 20.38 -11.65 -6.57
N ASN A 22 19.47 -10.73 -6.26
CA ASN A 22 18.06 -10.83 -6.63
C ASN A 22 17.57 -9.50 -7.23
N VAL A 23 16.90 -9.58 -8.38
CA VAL A 23 16.41 -8.42 -9.16
C VAL A 23 14.88 -8.30 -9.17
N SER A 24 14.18 -9.12 -8.39
CA SER A 24 12.71 -9.14 -8.37
C SER A 24 12.08 -7.86 -7.80
N ARG A 25 12.85 -7.06 -7.04
CA ARG A 25 12.44 -5.74 -6.53
C ARG A 25 13.08 -4.56 -7.26
N LEU A 26 13.84 -4.83 -8.33
CA LEU A 26 14.66 -3.81 -9.00
C LEU A 26 13.81 -2.62 -9.45
N ASP A 27 12.70 -2.87 -10.13
CA ASP A 27 11.83 -1.81 -10.64
C ASP A 27 11.10 -1.07 -9.49
N GLU A 28 10.72 -1.78 -8.42
CA GLU A 28 10.15 -1.15 -7.23
C GLU A 28 11.17 -0.21 -6.56
N ARG A 29 12.40 -0.68 -6.32
CA ARG A 29 13.49 0.14 -5.76
C ARG A 29 13.82 1.33 -6.65
N GLN A 30 13.81 1.17 -7.97
CA GLN A 30 14.04 2.26 -8.92
C GLN A 30 12.96 3.32 -8.81
N ARG A 31 11.68 2.92 -8.70
CA ARG A 31 10.54 3.83 -8.53
C ARG A 31 10.60 4.56 -7.19
N HIS A 32 10.89 3.86 -6.10
CA HIS A 32 11.05 4.44 -4.76
C HIS A 32 12.18 5.47 -4.68
N SER A 33 13.35 5.12 -5.21
CA SER A 33 14.52 6.01 -5.22
C SER A 33 14.45 7.08 -6.31
N ARG A 34 13.49 6.97 -7.24
CA ARG A 34 13.38 7.78 -8.46
C ARG A 34 14.68 7.83 -9.26
N LEU A 35 15.47 6.75 -9.18
CA LEU A 35 16.78 6.67 -9.80
C LEU A 35 16.62 6.59 -11.32
N ARG A 36 17.16 7.58 -12.02
CA ARG A 36 17.22 7.59 -13.49
C ARG A 36 18.56 7.03 -13.93
N LEU A 37 18.51 6.02 -14.79
CA LEU A 37 19.71 5.38 -15.34
C LEU A 37 20.14 6.06 -16.64
N ALA A 38 21.44 6.35 -16.76
CA ALA A 38 22.01 6.91 -17.99
C ALA A 38 21.99 5.88 -19.14
N LYS A 39 22.15 6.36 -20.39
CA LYS A 39 22.34 5.44 -21.53
C LYS A 39 23.62 4.62 -21.43
N THR A 40 24.63 5.18 -20.78
CA THR A 40 25.96 4.60 -20.53
C THR A 40 26.06 3.90 -19.18
N ALA A 41 24.92 3.54 -18.57
CA ALA A 41 24.91 2.92 -17.25
C ALA A 41 25.68 1.58 -17.24
N ASN A 42 26.59 1.43 -16.29
CA ASN A 42 27.38 0.23 -16.06
C ASN A 42 26.78 -0.62 -14.93
N CYS A 43 27.42 -1.73 -14.58
CA CYS A 43 26.94 -2.64 -13.53
C CYS A 43 26.76 -1.95 -12.15
N TRP A 44 27.59 -0.97 -11.80
CA TRP A 44 27.53 -0.27 -10.53
C TRP A 44 26.37 0.70 -10.42
N ASP A 45 25.89 1.25 -11.54
CA ASP A 45 24.66 2.06 -11.55
C ASP A 45 23.42 1.26 -11.12
N TYR A 46 23.45 -0.08 -11.27
CA TYR A 46 22.40 -0.99 -10.82
C TYR A 46 22.59 -1.49 -9.38
N ALA A 47 23.78 -1.35 -8.77
CA ALA A 47 24.05 -1.82 -7.41
C ALA A 47 23.07 -1.31 -6.33
N PRO A 48 22.57 -0.06 -6.37
CA PRO A 48 21.54 0.39 -5.40
C PRO A 48 20.14 -0.19 -5.65
N LEU A 49 19.93 -0.90 -6.76
CA LEU A 49 18.64 -1.48 -7.14
C LEU A 49 18.61 -3.02 -6.99
N ILE A 50 19.77 -3.66 -6.87
CA ILE A 50 19.89 -5.12 -6.78
C ILE A 50 19.98 -5.52 -5.30
N ASP A 51 19.13 -6.45 -4.90
CA ASP A 51 19.12 -7.00 -3.55
C ASP A 51 20.17 -8.09 -3.38
N VAL A 52 20.76 -8.14 -2.18
CA VAL A 52 21.58 -9.27 -1.75
C VAL A 52 20.69 -10.24 -0.97
N VAL A 53 20.70 -11.49 -1.40
CA VAL A 53 20.06 -12.61 -0.71
C VAL A 53 21.10 -13.50 -0.06
N PHE A 54 20.73 -14.14 1.03
CA PHE A 54 21.60 -15.05 1.78
C PHE A 54 20.93 -16.41 1.88
N ARG A 55 21.59 -17.44 1.35
CA ARG A 55 21.26 -18.84 1.63
C ARG A 55 22.05 -19.26 2.84
N GLU A 56 21.34 -19.39 3.95
CA GLU A 56 21.89 -19.91 5.18
C GLU A 56 22.10 -21.42 5.06
N PRO A 57 23.19 -22.00 5.59
CA PRO A 57 23.40 -23.43 5.46
C PRO A 57 22.32 -24.21 6.22
N GLY A 58 21.84 -25.30 5.62
CA GLY A 58 20.69 -26.08 6.10
C GLY A 58 19.33 -25.58 5.63
N PHE A 59 19.28 -24.48 4.85
CA PHE A 59 18.07 -24.01 4.19
C PHE A 59 18.24 -24.09 2.67
N ASP A 60 17.21 -24.59 1.97
CA ASP A 60 17.25 -24.73 0.51
C ASP A 60 17.11 -23.38 -0.22
N VAL A 61 16.44 -22.42 0.44
CA VAL A 61 16.02 -21.16 -0.19
C VAL A 61 16.79 -19.98 0.39
N ALA A 62 17.29 -19.12 -0.50
CA ALA A 62 17.92 -17.86 -0.12
C ALA A 62 16.88 -16.83 0.36
N ARG A 63 17.16 -16.17 1.49
CA ARG A 63 16.30 -15.13 2.07
C ARG A 63 16.87 -13.75 1.80
N PHE A 64 16.00 -12.74 1.74
CA PHE A 64 16.44 -11.35 1.61
C PHE A 64 17.19 -10.90 2.86
N THR A 65 18.33 -10.25 2.65
CA THR A 65 19.11 -9.66 3.75
C THR A 65 18.54 -8.30 4.20
N GLY A 66 17.63 -7.74 3.41
CA GLY A 66 17.10 -6.37 3.56
C GLY A 66 18.01 -5.29 2.99
N LYS A 67 19.15 -5.66 2.39
CA LYS A 67 20.16 -4.72 1.90
C LYS A 67 20.45 -4.91 0.41
N THR A 68 20.71 -3.81 -0.27
CA THR A 68 21.18 -3.79 -1.65
C THR A 68 22.68 -4.08 -1.73
N VAL A 69 23.19 -4.32 -2.93
CA VAL A 69 24.63 -4.48 -3.18
C VAL A 69 25.40 -3.25 -2.71
N SER A 70 24.91 -2.04 -3.02
CA SER A 70 25.57 -0.80 -2.58
C SER A 70 25.63 -0.66 -1.05
N GLN A 71 24.57 -1.08 -0.34
CA GLN A 71 24.53 -1.03 1.12
C GLN A 71 25.46 -2.08 1.75
N TRP A 72 25.48 -3.30 1.21
CA TRP A 72 26.41 -4.34 1.65
C TRP A 72 27.87 -3.92 1.46
N LEU A 73 28.20 -3.31 0.31
CA LEU A 73 29.54 -2.84 0.03
C LEU A 73 29.95 -1.74 1.02
N ALA A 74 29.07 -0.77 1.27
CA ALA A 74 29.31 0.30 2.23
C ALA A 74 29.58 -0.26 3.65
N ASP A 75 28.82 -1.27 4.08
CA ASP A 75 29.05 -1.92 5.39
C ASP A 75 30.40 -2.64 5.47
N TRP A 76 30.84 -3.27 4.40
CA TRP A 76 32.13 -3.98 4.38
C TRP A 76 33.32 -3.04 4.28
N GLN A 77 33.19 -1.95 3.54
CA GLN A 77 34.18 -0.88 3.51
C GLN A 77 34.32 -0.24 4.89
N ALA A 78 33.21 0.05 5.56
CA ALA A 78 33.22 0.60 6.92
C ALA A 78 33.86 -0.33 7.97
N ARG A 79 33.93 -1.64 7.69
CA ARG A 79 34.52 -2.66 8.57
C ARG A 79 35.92 -3.11 8.15
N GLU A 80 36.50 -2.49 7.11
CA GLU A 80 37.79 -2.89 6.53
C GLU A 80 37.86 -4.40 6.22
N SER A 81 36.75 -4.97 5.74
CA SER A 81 36.61 -6.40 5.50
C SER A 81 37.49 -6.84 4.32
N SER A 82 38.28 -7.90 4.53
CA SER A 82 39.06 -8.57 3.47
C SER A 82 38.21 -9.16 2.34
N HIS A 83 36.89 -9.24 2.53
CA HIS A 83 35.95 -9.70 1.51
C HIS A 83 35.58 -8.63 0.46
N CYS A 84 35.89 -7.36 0.71
CA CYS A 84 35.42 -6.24 -0.12
C CYS A 84 35.85 -6.38 -1.59
N GLU A 85 37.15 -6.51 -1.85
CA GLU A 85 37.70 -6.62 -3.21
C GLU A 85 37.18 -7.87 -3.94
N ARG A 86 37.16 -9.02 -3.25
CA ARG A 86 36.67 -10.28 -3.81
C ARG A 86 35.20 -10.19 -4.23
N PHE A 87 34.38 -9.50 -3.43
CA PHE A 87 32.97 -9.32 -3.74
C PHE A 87 32.72 -8.30 -4.83
N MET A 88 33.51 -7.23 -4.91
CA MET A 88 33.43 -6.30 -6.03
C MET A 88 33.74 -7.01 -7.35
N ALA A 89 34.83 -7.78 -7.41
CA ALA A 89 35.20 -8.56 -8.60
C ALA A 89 34.12 -9.60 -8.97
N TRP A 90 33.56 -10.29 -7.98
CA TRP A 90 32.45 -11.23 -8.18
C TRP A 90 31.20 -10.53 -8.73
N TYR A 91 30.79 -9.41 -8.12
CA TYR A 91 29.62 -8.64 -8.53
C TYR A 91 29.77 -8.12 -9.96
N GLU A 92 30.92 -7.50 -10.29
CA GLU A 92 31.20 -7.00 -11.63
C GLU A 92 31.15 -8.13 -12.66
N GLY A 93 31.85 -9.24 -12.41
CA GLY A 93 31.87 -10.39 -13.31
C GLY A 93 30.49 -11.02 -13.49
N LEU A 94 29.67 -11.07 -12.45
CA LEU A 94 28.31 -11.60 -12.51
C LEU A 94 27.35 -10.65 -13.24
N VAL A 95 27.26 -9.39 -12.83
CA VAL A 95 26.27 -8.45 -13.38
C VAL A 95 26.60 -8.06 -14.82
N ASN A 96 27.87 -7.97 -15.21
CA ASN A 96 28.24 -7.69 -16.59
C ASN A 96 27.69 -8.74 -17.58
N ARG A 97 27.54 -10.01 -17.16
CA ARG A 97 26.90 -11.06 -17.98
C ARG A 97 25.42 -10.81 -18.23
N PHE A 98 24.73 -10.14 -17.29
CA PHE A 98 23.30 -9.83 -17.36
C PHE A 98 23.00 -8.38 -17.71
N LEU A 99 24.01 -7.54 -17.94
CA LEU A 99 23.85 -6.10 -18.14
C LEU A 99 22.96 -5.79 -19.34
N ALA A 100 23.07 -6.58 -20.43
CA ALA A 100 22.20 -6.43 -21.59
C ALA A 100 20.71 -6.67 -21.26
N ASN A 101 20.40 -7.61 -20.37
CA ASN A 101 19.04 -7.89 -19.93
C ASN A 101 18.53 -6.79 -18.99
N LEU A 102 19.39 -6.30 -18.07
CA LEU A 102 19.07 -5.16 -17.21
C LEU A 102 18.80 -3.88 -18.02
N ALA A 103 19.58 -3.64 -19.07
CA ALA A 103 19.45 -2.47 -19.94
C ALA A 103 18.15 -2.44 -20.77
N ARG A 104 17.42 -3.56 -20.87
CA ARG A 104 16.08 -3.61 -21.50
C ARG A 104 14.99 -3.00 -20.62
N ARG A 105 15.23 -2.88 -19.31
CA ARG A 105 14.27 -2.29 -18.36
C ARG A 105 14.14 -0.77 -18.58
N PRO A 106 13.02 -0.15 -18.16
CA PRO A 106 12.85 1.29 -18.26
C PRO A 106 13.96 2.07 -17.51
N ARG A 107 14.66 2.95 -18.22
CA ARG A 107 15.70 3.80 -17.60
C ARG A 107 15.15 4.90 -16.70
N VAL A 108 13.92 5.33 -16.99
CA VAL A 108 13.18 6.31 -16.19
C VAL A 108 12.03 5.55 -15.53
N PRO A 109 11.97 5.52 -14.19
CA PRO A 109 10.88 4.85 -13.50
C PRO A 109 9.55 5.54 -13.77
N ASP A 110 8.47 4.77 -13.83
CA ASP A 110 7.13 5.35 -13.78
C ASP A 110 6.82 5.85 -12.36
N ASN A 111 5.74 6.63 -12.25
CA ASN A 111 5.36 7.28 -11.01
C ASN A 111 4.27 6.49 -10.27
N HIS A 112 4.46 5.19 -10.12
CA HIS A 112 3.51 4.31 -9.43
C HIS A 112 4.29 3.31 -8.59
N TYR A 113 4.26 3.47 -7.26
CA TYR A 113 5.01 2.63 -6.32
C TYR A 113 4.16 2.35 -5.08
N SER A 114 4.61 1.43 -4.23
CA SER A 114 3.99 1.15 -2.94
C SER A 114 4.54 2.11 -1.89
N ILE A 115 3.78 2.54 -0.89
CA ILE A 115 4.33 3.27 0.27
C ILE A 115 3.89 2.60 1.56
N GLU A 116 4.76 2.58 2.57
CA GLU A 116 4.40 2.14 3.90
C GLU A 116 3.59 3.23 4.61
N LEU A 117 2.36 2.89 5.03
CA LEU A 117 1.45 3.83 5.66
C LEU A 117 1.70 3.95 7.17
N ALA A 118 2.08 2.84 7.80
CA ALA A 118 2.37 2.78 9.22
C ALA A 118 3.14 1.49 9.56
N VAL A 119 4.04 1.61 10.53
CA VAL A 119 4.69 0.45 11.16
C VAL A 119 3.66 -0.27 12.02
N MET A 120 3.39 -1.53 11.70
CA MET A 120 2.45 -2.36 12.45
C MET A 120 3.13 -2.93 13.71
N PRO A 121 2.47 -2.92 14.87
CA PRO A 121 3.08 -3.36 16.12
C PRO A 121 3.03 -4.90 16.26
N LEU A 122 3.49 -5.63 15.25
CA LEU A 122 3.41 -7.08 15.22
C LEU A 122 4.42 -7.73 16.18
N GLN A 123 3.96 -8.71 16.95
CA GLN A 123 4.78 -9.43 17.94
C GLN A 123 4.67 -10.95 17.75
N PRO A 124 5.78 -11.66 17.51
CA PRO A 124 5.78 -13.12 17.51
C PRO A 124 5.62 -13.69 18.93
N THR A 125 4.92 -14.80 19.05
CA THR A 125 4.65 -15.50 20.32
C THR A 125 5.86 -16.33 20.76
N LEU A 126 6.60 -16.91 19.82
CA LEU A 126 7.70 -17.85 20.07
C LEU A 126 8.77 -17.28 21.02
N PRO A 127 9.29 -16.04 20.86
CA PRO A 127 10.28 -15.50 21.80
C PRO A 127 9.75 -15.36 23.22
N SER A 128 8.46 -15.02 23.39
CA SER A 128 7.83 -14.91 24.71
C SER A 128 7.73 -16.27 25.39
N LEU A 129 7.26 -17.29 24.68
CA LEU A 129 7.15 -18.65 25.21
C LEU A 129 8.50 -19.26 25.57
N ILE A 130 9.55 -19.03 24.76
CA ILE A 130 10.91 -19.48 25.09
C ILE A 130 11.37 -18.87 26.41
N ARG A 131 11.12 -17.56 26.63
CA ARG A 131 11.46 -16.88 27.89
C ARG A 131 10.73 -17.49 29.09
N GLN A 132 9.49 -17.92 28.91
CA GLN A 132 8.65 -18.51 29.95
C GLN A 132 8.98 -19.97 30.29
N THR A 133 9.78 -20.67 29.47
CA THR A 133 10.17 -22.07 29.76
C THR A 133 11.00 -22.23 31.03
N GLY A 134 11.64 -21.15 31.52
CA GLY A 134 12.54 -21.19 32.68
C GLY A 134 13.92 -21.79 32.40
N LEU A 135 14.15 -22.34 31.21
CA LEU A 135 15.43 -22.90 30.79
C LEU A 135 16.45 -21.78 30.55
N LYS A 136 17.45 -21.67 31.41
CA LYS A 136 18.55 -20.70 31.25
C LYS A 136 19.65 -21.21 30.33
N ARG A 137 20.03 -22.48 30.50
CA ARG A 137 21.04 -23.20 29.70
C ARG A 137 20.60 -24.66 29.59
N ALA A 138 20.69 -25.22 28.39
CA ALA A 138 20.37 -26.63 28.14
C ALA A 138 21.13 -27.14 26.92
N THR A 139 21.19 -28.47 26.76
CA THR A 139 21.74 -29.11 25.56
C THR A 139 20.87 -28.81 24.34
N VAL A 140 21.45 -28.90 23.15
CA VAL A 140 20.71 -28.77 21.88
C VAL A 140 19.55 -29.77 21.82
N GLU A 141 19.77 -31.02 22.26
CA GLU A 141 18.72 -32.03 22.34
C GLU A 141 17.51 -31.57 23.16
N HIS A 142 17.77 -31.05 24.36
CA HIS A 142 16.74 -30.60 25.27
C HIS A 142 16.01 -29.36 24.73
N TRP A 143 16.72 -28.44 24.07
CA TRP A 143 16.12 -27.31 23.39
C TRP A 143 15.20 -27.76 22.25
N CYS A 144 15.65 -28.66 21.38
CA CYS A 144 14.85 -29.22 20.30
C CYS A 144 13.57 -29.90 20.83
N ALA A 145 13.68 -30.73 21.87
CA ALA A 145 12.54 -31.37 22.51
C ALA A 145 11.55 -30.35 23.09
N THR A 146 12.07 -29.33 23.78
CA THR A 146 11.25 -28.27 24.38
C THR A 146 10.50 -27.47 23.32
N LEU A 147 11.18 -27.06 22.25
CA LEU A 147 10.60 -26.29 21.15
C LEU A 147 9.51 -27.07 20.40
N ASN A 148 9.74 -28.36 20.15
CA ASN A 148 8.74 -29.24 19.53
C ASN A 148 7.49 -29.46 20.41
N ALA A 149 7.59 -29.25 21.73
CA ALA A 149 6.46 -29.32 22.64
C ALA A 149 5.66 -27.99 22.77
N LEU A 150 6.21 -26.87 22.31
CA LEU A 150 5.54 -25.55 22.41
C LEU A 150 4.21 -25.46 21.63
N PRO A 151 3.99 -26.15 20.49
CA PRO A 151 2.69 -26.13 19.83
C PRO A 151 1.53 -26.61 20.72
N ALA A 152 1.79 -27.57 21.61
CA ALA A 152 0.80 -28.03 22.59
C ALA A 152 0.49 -26.96 23.67
N LYS A 153 1.32 -25.93 23.80
CA LYS A 153 1.18 -24.80 24.74
C LYS A 153 0.67 -23.52 24.06
N GLY A 154 0.06 -23.64 22.86
CA GLY A 154 -0.58 -22.51 22.17
C GLY A 154 0.27 -21.83 21.10
N LEU A 155 1.53 -22.24 20.89
CA LEU A 155 2.33 -21.77 19.75
C LEU A 155 1.74 -22.31 18.43
N LYS A 156 1.66 -21.49 17.38
CA LYS A 156 1.32 -22.02 16.05
C LYS A 156 2.52 -22.74 15.45
N ALA A 157 2.29 -23.96 14.96
CA ALA A 157 3.33 -24.77 14.31
C ALA A 157 3.98 -24.05 13.11
N GLU A 158 3.21 -23.25 12.37
CA GLU A 158 3.71 -22.43 11.28
C GLU A 158 4.72 -21.37 11.76
N GLU A 159 4.47 -20.72 12.90
CA GLU A 159 5.41 -19.74 13.48
C GLU A 159 6.75 -20.41 13.86
N LEU A 160 6.70 -21.61 14.45
CA LEU A 160 7.89 -22.38 14.80
C LEU A 160 8.67 -22.77 13.54
N ALA A 161 7.99 -23.25 12.51
CA ALA A 161 8.62 -23.65 11.25
C ALA A 161 9.29 -22.45 10.56
N GLU A 162 8.56 -21.33 10.41
CA GLU A 162 9.07 -20.14 9.73
C GLU A 162 10.26 -19.51 10.45
N SER A 163 10.33 -19.62 11.78
CA SER A 163 11.44 -19.08 12.58
C SER A 163 12.81 -19.62 12.19
N GLY A 164 12.87 -20.84 11.65
CA GLY A 164 14.10 -21.56 11.30
C GLY A 164 14.95 -21.97 12.51
N VAL A 165 14.48 -21.76 13.75
CA VAL A 165 15.28 -22.02 14.96
C VAL A 165 15.66 -23.50 15.08
N LEU A 166 14.74 -24.41 14.76
CA LEU A 166 15.00 -25.86 14.82
C LEU A 166 16.05 -26.29 13.81
N THR A 167 15.97 -25.81 12.57
CA THR A 167 16.94 -26.09 11.52
C THR A 167 18.35 -25.64 11.93
N ARG A 168 18.47 -24.47 12.57
CA ARG A 168 19.75 -23.96 13.08
C ARG A 168 20.30 -24.79 14.23
N LEU A 169 19.42 -25.21 15.16
CA LEU A 169 19.82 -26.06 16.29
C LEU A 169 20.29 -27.44 15.85
N GLN A 170 19.60 -28.07 14.88
CA GLN A 170 19.94 -29.40 14.36
C GLN A 170 21.31 -29.47 13.67
N ARG A 171 21.91 -28.33 13.33
CA ARG A 171 23.26 -28.26 12.76
C ARG A 171 24.37 -28.29 13.81
N LEU A 172 24.03 -28.07 15.07
CA LEU A 172 24.98 -28.07 16.18
C LEU A 172 25.08 -29.49 16.78
N SER A 173 26.18 -29.76 17.50
CA SER A 173 26.30 -31.01 18.26
C SER A 173 25.16 -31.11 19.27
N VAL A 174 24.55 -32.30 19.35
CA VAL A 174 23.41 -32.62 20.21
C VAL A 174 23.71 -32.32 21.70
N GLU A 175 24.98 -32.51 22.09
CA GLU A 175 25.48 -32.28 23.46
C GLU A 175 25.89 -30.83 23.72
N ALA A 176 25.95 -29.96 22.71
CA ALA A 176 26.36 -28.57 22.88
C ALA A 176 25.37 -27.84 23.80
N VAL A 177 25.91 -27.11 24.78
CA VAL A 177 25.09 -26.37 25.75
C VAL A 177 24.89 -24.94 25.30
N LEU A 178 23.63 -24.57 25.04
CA LEU A 178 23.24 -23.22 24.62
C LEU A 178 22.48 -22.49 25.73
N SER A 179 22.75 -21.20 25.85
CA SER A 179 21.96 -20.28 26.66
C SER A 179 20.64 -19.90 25.98
N GLN A 180 19.64 -19.51 26.77
CA GLN A 180 18.35 -19.01 26.26
C GLN A 180 18.53 -17.84 25.27
N SER A 181 19.46 -16.94 25.54
CA SER A 181 19.77 -15.81 24.65
C SER A 181 20.33 -16.24 23.30
N GLN A 182 21.15 -17.30 23.26
CA GLN A 182 21.67 -17.84 22.01
C GLN A 182 20.54 -18.46 21.17
N VAL A 183 19.62 -19.20 21.80
CA VAL A 183 18.45 -19.76 21.11
C VAL A 183 17.52 -18.66 20.59
N LEU A 184 17.28 -17.62 21.39
CA LEU A 184 16.47 -16.46 20.96
C LEU A 184 17.10 -15.72 19.77
N ALA A 185 18.43 -15.61 19.72
CA ALA A 185 19.13 -14.98 18.61
C ALA A 185 19.08 -15.79 17.30
N MET A 186 18.74 -17.08 17.37
CA MET A 186 18.57 -17.96 16.21
C MET A 186 17.16 -17.85 15.58
N ILE A 187 16.26 -17.03 16.12
CA ILE A 187 14.92 -16.84 15.57
C ILE A 187 14.98 -15.78 14.48
N ASP A 188 14.56 -16.12 13.25
CA ASP A 188 14.40 -15.15 12.17
C ASP A 188 13.02 -15.28 11.52
N LEU A 189 12.17 -14.29 11.77
CA LEU A 189 10.81 -14.17 11.24
C LEU A 189 10.63 -12.94 10.35
N ARG A 190 11.71 -12.18 10.06
CA ARG A 190 11.61 -10.90 9.35
C ARG A 190 10.96 -11.06 7.97
N HIS A 191 11.19 -12.20 7.31
CA HIS A 191 10.66 -12.51 5.98
C HIS A 191 9.14 -12.76 5.94
N ILE A 192 8.47 -12.92 7.08
CA ILE A 192 7.01 -13.08 7.17
C ILE A 192 6.30 -11.91 7.84
N VAL A 193 7.01 -10.86 8.27
CA VAL A 193 6.38 -9.70 8.89
C VAL A 193 5.76 -8.85 7.78
N PRO A 194 4.41 -8.77 7.68
CA PRO A 194 3.79 -7.91 6.68
C PRO A 194 4.03 -6.43 7.01
N LYS A 195 3.96 -5.60 5.98
CA LYS A 195 3.91 -4.14 6.03
C LYS A 195 2.52 -3.67 5.61
N LEU A 196 2.01 -2.61 6.24
CA LEU A 196 0.77 -1.96 5.81
C LEU A 196 1.13 -0.92 4.77
N VAL A 197 0.77 -1.18 3.52
CA VAL A 197 1.15 -0.34 2.39
C VAL A 197 -0.04 0.10 1.55
N SER A 198 0.17 1.08 0.68
CA SER A 198 -0.78 1.48 -0.35
C SER A 198 -0.06 1.86 -1.62
N GLU A 199 -0.62 1.50 -2.78
CA GLU A 199 -0.12 1.99 -4.04
C GLU A 199 -0.34 3.50 -4.15
N SER A 200 0.71 4.21 -4.51
CA SER A 200 0.77 5.65 -4.53
C SER A 200 1.51 6.19 -5.76
N GLN A 201 1.26 7.45 -6.05
CA GLN A 201 2.02 8.24 -7.02
C GLN A 201 2.59 9.44 -6.30
N PHE A 202 3.81 9.84 -6.64
CA PHE A 202 4.31 11.12 -6.19
C PHE A 202 3.65 12.23 -6.98
N GLY A 203 3.21 13.28 -6.32
CA GLY A 203 2.88 14.47 -7.09
C GLY A 203 2.39 15.58 -6.23
N PHE A 204 2.29 16.74 -6.86
CA PHE A 204 1.70 17.89 -6.22
C PHE A 204 0.20 17.94 -6.54
N LEU A 205 -0.66 17.85 -5.52
CA LEU A 205 -2.11 18.05 -5.67
C LEU A 205 -2.42 19.54 -5.73
N ALA A 206 -2.68 20.05 -6.93
CA ALA A 206 -3.14 21.43 -7.13
C ALA A 206 -4.67 21.58 -7.06
N LYS A 207 -5.41 20.52 -6.69
CA LYS A 207 -6.89 20.42 -6.82
C LYS A 207 -7.70 21.36 -5.93
N ALA A 208 -7.06 22.16 -5.08
CA ALA A 208 -7.74 23.03 -4.12
C ALA A 208 -7.07 24.41 -4.08
N GLY A 209 -7.84 25.45 -3.76
CA GLY A 209 -7.32 26.80 -3.55
C GLY A 209 -7.66 27.82 -4.64
N TRP A 210 -8.49 27.46 -5.62
CA TRP A 210 -9.06 28.43 -6.56
C TRP A 210 -10.15 29.26 -5.87
N GLN A 211 -10.01 30.58 -5.91
CA GLN A 211 -11.01 31.53 -5.45
C GLN A 211 -11.61 32.24 -6.67
N GLU A 212 -12.92 32.20 -6.81
CA GLU A 212 -13.62 33.00 -7.82
C GLU A 212 -13.47 34.49 -7.49
N CYS A 213 -13.19 35.29 -8.52
CA CYS A 213 -13.08 36.73 -8.44
C CYS A 213 -13.51 37.37 -9.76
N CYS A 214 -13.51 38.70 -9.82
CA CYS A 214 -13.69 39.44 -11.06
C CYS A 214 -12.76 40.65 -11.05
N GLN A 215 -11.60 40.54 -11.70
CA GLN A 215 -10.63 41.62 -11.83
C GLN A 215 -10.37 41.90 -13.31
N ARG A 216 -10.65 43.13 -13.76
CA ARG A 216 -10.39 43.54 -15.14
C ARG A 216 -8.89 43.74 -15.38
N ILE A 217 -8.36 43.20 -16.48
CA ILE A 217 -6.98 43.44 -16.92
C ILE A 217 -6.94 44.65 -17.87
N PRO A 218 -6.13 45.69 -17.58
CA PRO A 218 -5.98 46.85 -18.46
C PRO A 218 -5.47 46.52 -19.87
N ARG A 219 -5.91 47.31 -20.86
CA ARG A 219 -5.54 47.15 -22.30
C ARG A 219 -4.04 47.11 -22.58
N LYS A 220 -3.25 47.87 -21.82
CA LYS A 220 -1.78 47.92 -21.99
C LYS A 220 -1.11 46.62 -21.56
N GLU A 221 -1.64 45.95 -20.54
CA GLU A 221 -1.02 44.76 -19.93
C GLU A 221 -1.26 43.51 -20.78
N PHE A 222 -2.47 43.31 -21.30
CA PHE A 222 -2.75 42.10 -22.08
C PHE A 222 -2.14 42.14 -23.50
N LYS A 223 -1.94 43.32 -24.09
CA LYS A 223 -1.28 43.46 -25.41
C LYS A 223 0.20 43.06 -25.32
N ARG A 224 0.83 43.30 -24.18
CA ARG A 224 2.20 42.87 -23.86
C ARG A 224 2.29 41.39 -23.51
N GLY A 225 1.20 40.80 -22.99
CA GLY A 225 1.14 39.40 -22.52
C GLY A 225 0.68 38.35 -23.55
N GLY A 226 0.36 38.75 -24.80
CA GLY A 226 0.01 37.81 -25.87
C GLY A 226 -1.33 37.08 -25.69
N LEU A 227 -2.28 37.66 -24.94
CA LEU A 227 -3.59 37.04 -24.72
C LEU A 227 -4.43 37.03 -26.00
N LEU A 228 -4.91 35.84 -26.39
CA LEU A 228 -5.75 35.61 -27.57
C LEU A 228 -6.96 36.56 -27.58
N GLY A 229 -7.28 37.09 -28.78
CA GLY A 229 -8.38 38.02 -29.11
C GLY A 229 -8.60 39.23 -28.19
N ALA A 230 -7.56 39.65 -27.48
CA ALA A 230 -7.61 40.82 -26.62
C ALA A 230 -7.64 42.15 -27.41
N GLY A 231 -7.41 42.12 -28.73
CA GLY A 231 -7.38 43.31 -29.61
C GLY A 231 -8.61 44.20 -29.52
N HIS A 232 -9.83 43.63 -29.49
CA HIS A 232 -11.09 44.37 -29.35
C HIS A 232 -12.00 43.86 -28.21
N GLY A 233 -11.48 43.01 -27.31
CA GLY A 233 -12.23 42.36 -26.23
C GLY A 233 -12.04 42.93 -24.82
N MET A 234 -12.83 42.45 -23.87
CA MET A 234 -12.66 42.66 -22.42
C MET A 234 -12.04 41.42 -21.78
N VAL A 235 -10.99 41.62 -20.98
CA VAL A 235 -10.24 40.55 -20.32
C VAL A 235 -10.44 40.66 -18.80
N HIS A 236 -10.86 39.57 -18.16
CA HIS A 236 -11.06 39.51 -16.71
C HIS A 236 -10.40 38.27 -16.13
N ILE A 237 -9.70 38.43 -15.00
CA ILE A 237 -9.36 37.32 -14.11
C ILE A 237 -10.65 36.88 -13.43
N ARG A 238 -10.97 35.60 -13.55
CA ARG A 238 -12.16 34.98 -12.97
C ARG A 238 -11.86 34.03 -11.84
N PHE A 239 -10.66 33.44 -11.82
CA PHE A 239 -10.21 32.64 -10.69
C PHE A 239 -8.76 32.95 -10.36
N ARG A 240 -8.43 32.97 -9.08
CA ARG A 240 -7.05 33.13 -8.60
C ARG A 240 -6.73 32.04 -7.60
N HIS A 241 -5.57 31.41 -7.75
CA HIS A 241 -5.11 30.42 -6.80
C HIS A 241 -4.56 31.13 -5.55
N ARG A 242 -5.17 30.88 -4.38
CA ARG A 242 -4.91 31.57 -3.10
C ARG A 242 -3.44 31.59 -2.73
N SER A 243 -2.75 30.46 -2.89
CA SER A 243 -1.38 30.29 -2.40
C SER A 243 -0.28 30.29 -3.46
N LEU A 244 -0.63 30.07 -4.74
CA LEU A 244 0.36 29.83 -5.81
C LEU A 244 0.44 30.96 -6.83
N GLY A 245 -0.49 31.93 -6.78
CA GLY A 245 -0.47 33.11 -7.64
C GLY A 245 -0.95 32.90 -9.08
N TRP A 246 -1.30 31.66 -9.45
CA TRP A 246 -1.86 31.33 -10.77
C TRP A 246 -3.25 31.93 -10.95
N SER A 247 -3.59 32.29 -12.19
CA SER A 247 -4.85 32.97 -12.50
C SER A 247 -5.52 32.38 -13.74
N ILE A 248 -6.85 32.26 -13.70
CA ILE A 248 -7.68 31.89 -14.83
C ILE A 248 -8.33 33.14 -15.39
N VAL A 249 -8.14 33.36 -16.68
CA VAL A 249 -8.58 34.55 -17.39
C VAL A 249 -9.68 34.18 -18.35
N ARG A 250 -10.76 34.96 -18.34
CA ARG A 250 -11.81 34.94 -19.37
C ARG A 250 -11.65 36.18 -20.23
N THR A 251 -11.56 35.97 -21.53
CA THR A 251 -11.61 37.04 -22.50
C THR A 251 -12.93 36.94 -23.25
N ARG A 252 -13.62 38.07 -23.34
CA ARG A 252 -14.83 38.24 -24.14
C ARG A 252 -14.53 39.16 -25.30
N HIS A 253 -14.86 38.74 -26.50
CA HIS A 253 -14.75 39.53 -27.71
C HIS A 253 -16.11 39.61 -28.40
N ARG A 254 -16.34 40.70 -29.12
CA ARG A 254 -17.56 40.89 -29.91
C ARG A 254 -17.12 41.27 -31.31
N ASP A 255 -17.09 40.31 -32.21
CA ASP A 255 -17.01 40.54 -33.65
C ASP A 255 -18.33 40.12 -34.32
N LEU A 256 -18.46 40.48 -35.58
CA LEU A 256 -19.63 40.17 -36.42
C LEU A 256 -19.46 38.88 -37.23
N ILE A 257 -18.32 38.18 -37.07
CA ILE A 257 -17.86 37.13 -38.00
C ILE A 257 -17.50 35.83 -37.25
N ALA A 258 -17.03 35.90 -36.00
CA ALA A 258 -16.68 34.69 -35.26
C ALA A 258 -17.88 34.16 -34.49
N ASP A 259 -18.17 32.87 -34.67
CA ASP A 259 -19.18 32.14 -33.89
C ASP A 259 -18.83 32.06 -32.39
N ARG A 260 -17.57 32.31 -32.03
CA ARG A 260 -17.03 32.18 -30.67
C ARG A 260 -16.65 33.53 -30.07
N THR A 261 -17.39 33.94 -29.05
CA THR A 261 -17.24 35.24 -28.37
C THR A 261 -16.43 35.16 -27.06
N ASP A 262 -16.22 33.95 -26.51
CA ASP A 262 -15.58 33.75 -25.22
C ASP A 262 -14.47 32.67 -25.28
N TRP A 263 -13.35 32.93 -24.61
CA TRP A 263 -12.32 31.92 -24.34
C TRP A 263 -11.69 32.10 -22.95
N TRP A 264 -11.16 30.99 -22.47
CA TRP A 264 -10.49 30.89 -21.18
C TRP A 264 -9.01 30.56 -21.36
N SER A 265 -8.18 31.12 -20.48
CA SER A 265 -6.72 31.01 -20.55
C SER A 265 -6.11 30.96 -19.14
N VAL A 266 -4.90 30.41 -19.05
CA VAL A 266 -4.17 30.27 -17.79
C VAL A 266 -2.97 31.21 -17.75
N LEU A 267 -2.83 31.95 -16.66
CA LEU A 267 -1.63 32.71 -16.34
C LEU A 267 -0.84 32.00 -15.22
N ASP A 268 0.48 31.90 -15.40
CA ASP A 268 1.41 31.38 -14.40
C ASP A 268 1.56 32.34 -13.20
N GLU A 269 2.40 31.96 -12.22
CA GLU A 269 2.67 32.76 -11.02
C GLU A 269 3.26 34.16 -11.32
N LYS A 270 3.78 34.37 -12.54
CA LYS A 270 4.38 35.62 -13.01
C LYS A 270 3.44 36.41 -13.93
N GLY A 271 2.21 35.94 -14.13
CA GLY A 271 1.24 36.57 -15.03
C GLY A 271 1.50 36.30 -16.52
N ARG A 272 2.32 35.29 -16.86
CA ARG A 272 2.61 34.92 -18.25
C ARG A 272 1.62 33.87 -18.72
N LEU A 273 1.19 33.99 -19.98
CA LEU A 273 0.28 33.02 -20.59
C LEU A 273 0.95 31.64 -20.65
N VAL A 274 0.29 30.63 -20.09
CA VAL A 274 0.68 29.24 -20.20
C VAL A 274 0.03 28.68 -21.47
N ALA A 275 0.86 28.30 -22.44
CA ALA A 275 0.44 27.94 -23.79
C ALA A 275 -0.69 26.88 -23.79
N PRO A 276 -1.90 27.21 -24.30
CA PRO A 276 -2.99 26.24 -24.46
C PRO A 276 -2.80 25.40 -25.75
N PRO A 277 -3.67 24.42 -26.04
CA PRO A 277 -3.93 24.02 -27.43
C PRO A 277 -4.28 25.27 -28.26
N ALA A 278 -4.01 25.26 -29.58
CA ALA A 278 -3.97 26.42 -30.48
C ALA A 278 -5.15 27.42 -30.48
N GLN A 279 -6.25 27.15 -29.75
CA GLN A 279 -7.49 27.94 -29.73
C GLN A 279 -8.00 28.34 -28.32
N GLY A 280 -7.29 28.04 -27.23
CA GLY A 280 -7.75 28.32 -25.85
C GLY A 280 -8.97 27.49 -25.41
N PHE A 281 -9.32 27.53 -24.13
CA PHE A 281 -10.36 26.66 -23.56
C PHE A 281 -11.77 27.27 -23.69
N GLU A 282 -12.79 26.43 -23.84
CA GLU A 282 -14.20 26.84 -23.95
C GLU A 282 -14.87 27.05 -22.60
N VAL A 283 -14.46 26.25 -21.61
CA VAL A 283 -15.04 26.25 -20.26
C VAL A 283 -13.98 26.50 -19.18
N ALA A 284 -14.38 27.19 -18.11
CA ALA A 284 -13.51 27.52 -16.99
C ALA A 284 -12.88 26.28 -16.35
N GLU A 285 -13.61 25.17 -16.27
CA GLU A 285 -13.15 23.97 -15.60
C GLU A 285 -12.02 23.25 -16.31
N ASP A 286 -12.10 23.11 -17.63
CA ASP A 286 -11.02 22.51 -18.39
C ASP A 286 -9.76 23.37 -18.31
N THR A 287 -9.97 24.69 -18.19
CA THR A 287 -8.90 25.66 -17.94
C THR A 287 -8.31 25.49 -16.54
N ILE A 288 -9.14 25.28 -15.51
CA ILE A 288 -8.72 25.00 -14.13
C ILE A 288 -7.98 23.66 -14.08
N LYS A 289 -8.52 22.57 -14.66
CA LYS A 289 -7.86 21.26 -14.74
C LYS A 289 -6.52 21.35 -15.46
N PHE A 290 -6.45 22.12 -16.55
CA PHE A 290 -5.20 22.38 -17.24
C PHE A 290 -4.23 23.16 -16.35
N ALA A 291 -4.68 24.22 -15.67
CA ALA A 291 -3.86 24.98 -14.74
C ALA A 291 -3.34 24.09 -13.61
N GLU A 292 -4.19 23.28 -12.99
CA GLU A 292 -3.83 22.30 -11.97
C GLU A 292 -2.78 21.31 -12.49
N LEU A 293 -2.94 20.78 -13.70
CA LEU A 293 -1.94 19.91 -14.32
C LEU A 293 -0.59 20.62 -14.49
N GLN A 294 -0.59 21.88 -14.92
CA GLN A 294 0.65 22.65 -15.11
C GLN A 294 1.29 23.02 -13.76
N ILE A 295 0.49 23.41 -12.76
CA ILE A 295 0.92 23.62 -11.38
C ILE A 295 1.55 22.35 -10.82
N SER A 296 0.88 21.20 -10.99
CA SER A 296 1.39 19.89 -10.57
C SER A 296 2.73 19.57 -11.21
N ARG A 297 2.90 19.83 -12.51
CA ARG A 297 4.19 19.64 -13.21
C ARG A 297 5.26 20.61 -12.73
N ARG A 298 4.90 21.87 -12.48
CA ARG A 298 5.82 22.94 -12.07
C ARG A 298 6.37 22.70 -10.66
N PHE A 299 5.50 22.25 -9.76
CA PHE A 299 5.82 22.02 -8.35
C PHE A 299 5.97 20.54 -8.01
N ASP A 300 6.21 19.70 -9.02
CA ASP A 300 6.38 18.25 -8.84
C ASP A 300 7.41 17.93 -7.75
N ARG A 301 8.52 18.68 -7.69
CA ARG A 301 9.56 18.54 -6.63
C ARG A 301 9.06 18.76 -5.20
N TRP A 302 7.95 19.47 -5.01
CA TRP A 302 7.29 19.69 -3.70
C TRP A 302 6.06 18.80 -3.52
N GLY A 303 5.90 17.80 -4.38
CA GLY A 303 4.86 16.80 -4.26
C GLY A 303 4.92 16.00 -2.96
N LYS A 304 3.85 15.25 -2.73
CA LYS A 304 3.75 14.24 -1.67
C LYS A 304 3.26 12.94 -2.30
N ASP A 305 3.42 11.85 -1.57
CA ASP A 305 2.83 10.58 -1.96
C ASP A 305 1.31 10.66 -1.88
N GLN A 306 0.63 10.21 -2.93
CA GLN A 306 -0.82 10.21 -3.05
C GLN A 306 -1.30 8.79 -3.30
N ALA A 307 -2.09 8.27 -2.37
CA ALA A 307 -2.70 6.95 -2.52
C ALA A 307 -3.59 6.89 -3.77
N ILE A 308 -3.46 5.82 -4.52
CA ILE A 308 -4.25 5.51 -5.71
C ILE A 308 -5.50 4.74 -5.26
N ALA A 309 -6.66 5.20 -5.72
CA ALA A 309 -7.94 4.52 -5.53
C ALA A 309 -8.39 3.89 -6.86
N LYS A 310 -7.92 2.67 -7.17
CA LYS A 310 -8.18 1.99 -8.45
C LYS A 310 -9.58 1.34 -8.50
N TRP A 311 -10.07 0.91 -7.36
CA TRP A 311 -11.23 0.03 -7.19
C TRP A 311 -12.42 0.68 -6.50
N GLU A 312 -12.37 1.99 -6.21
CA GLU A 312 -13.43 2.74 -5.51
C GLU A 312 -14.82 2.56 -6.12
N ARG A 313 -14.91 2.42 -7.45
CA ARG A 313 -16.17 2.18 -8.17
C ARG A 313 -16.91 0.89 -7.74
N PHE A 314 -16.21 -0.02 -7.07
CA PHE A 314 -16.79 -1.25 -6.55
C PHE A 314 -17.16 -1.13 -5.07
N SER A 315 -16.82 -0.02 -4.42
CA SER A 315 -17.18 0.23 -3.03
C SER A 315 -18.64 0.60 -2.91
N VAL A 316 -19.15 0.41 -1.70
CA VAL A 316 -20.51 0.83 -1.37
C VAL A 316 -20.57 2.38 -1.39
N PRO A 317 -21.60 3.04 -1.95
CA PRO A 317 -21.70 4.50 -1.93
C PRO A 317 -21.82 5.08 -0.51
N GLY A 318 -21.49 6.36 -0.33
CA GLY A 318 -21.73 7.11 0.92
C GLY A 318 -20.70 6.92 2.04
N GLY A 319 -19.52 6.35 1.73
CA GLY A 319 -18.41 6.29 2.68
C GLY A 319 -17.43 7.44 2.48
N ASP A 320 -16.83 7.92 3.57
CA ASP A 320 -15.80 8.96 3.56
C ASP A 320 -14.40 8.35 3.54
N GLY A 321 -13.47 9.04 2.88
CA GLY A 321 -12.05 8.70 2.96
C GLY A 321 -11.73 7.27 2.49
N TYR A 322 -12.31 6.84 1.37
CA TYR A 322 -12.03 5.54 0.76
C TYR A 322 -10.51 5.31 0.59
N ARG A 323 -10.05 4.12 0.98
CA ARG A 323 -8.65 3.70 0.87
C ARG A 323 -8.53 2.25 0.41
N GLU A 324 -7.46 2.00 -0.34
CA GLU A 324 -6.98 0.67 -0.70
C GLU A 324 -5.70 0.39 0.09
N LEU A 325 -5.81 -0.57 1.02
CA LEU A 325 -4.75 -0.99 1.92
C LEU A 325 -4.26 -2.37 1.50
N LEU A 326 -2.95 -2.58 1.55
CA LEU A 326 -2.32 -3.84 1.21
C LEU A 326 -1.48 -4.31 2.41
N LEU A 327 -1.57 -5.60 2.73
CA LEU A 327 -0.64 -6.27 3.63
C LEU A 327 0.43 -6.92 2.76
N GLN A 328 1.61 -6.31 2.67
CA GLN A 328 2.71 -6.74 1.80
C GLN A 328 3.77 -7.49 2.61
N ILE A 329 4.13 -8.70 2.20
CA ILE A 329 5.27 -9.46 2.75
C ILE A 329 6.42 -9.37 1.75
N ASP A 330 7.04 -8.19 1.72
CA ASP A 330 8.01 -7.87 0.68
C ASP A 330 9.23 -8.82 0.71
N ASP A 331 9.63 -9.25 1.92
CA ASP A 331 10.77 -10.13 2.21
C ASP A 331 10.51 -11.63 2.01
N TRP A 332 9.34 -12.02 1.49
CA TRP A 332 9.09 -13.40 1.13
C TRP A 332 10.01 -13.88 0.00
N MET A 333 10.47 -15.12 0.11
CA MET A 333 11.45 -15.73 -0.79
C MET A 333 10.92 -15.95 -2.21
N GLY A 334 9.63 -16.30 -2.33
CA GLY A 334 8.93 -16.37 -3.60
C GLY A 334 8.54 -14.98 -4.11
N THR A 335 8.41 -14.83 -5.43
CA THR A 335 7.81 -13.65 -6.04
C THR A 335 6.40 -13.99 -6.49
N TYR A 336 5.41 -13.39 -5.84
CA TYR A 336 4.01 -13.49 -6.19
C TYR A 336 3.54 -12.15 -6.78
N GLU A 337 2.94 -12.21 -7.96
CA GLU A 337 2.34 -11.05 -8.63
C GLU A 337 0.81 -11.14 -8.56
N PRO A 338 0.15 -10.30 -7.75
CA PRO A 338 -1.31 -10.34 -7.61
C PRO A 338 -2.01 -9.83 -8.88
N ARG A 339 -3.28 -10.21 -9.05
CA ARG A 339 -4.07 -9.81 -10.23
C ARG A 339 -4.56 -8.37 -10.13
N HIS A 340 -4.79 -7.88 -8.91
CA HIS A 340 -5.45 -6.58 -8.68
C HIS A 340 -4.47 -5.40 -8.57
N TYR A 341 -3.23 -5.65 -8.15
CA TYR A 341 -2.24 -4.63 -7.80
C TYR A 341 -0.90 -4.91 -8.50
N ARG A 342 -0.08 -3.87 -8.70
CA ARG A 342 1.31 -4.02 -9.21
C ARG A 342 2.29 -4.38 -8.10
N THR A 343 1.93 -4.10 -6.86
CA THR A 343 2.74 -4.42 -5.67
C THR A 343 2.87 -5.93 -5.56
N ARG A 344 4.11 -6.43 -5.50
CA ARG A 344 4.44 -7.86 -5.34
C ARG A 344 4.14 -8.33 -3.91
N ASN A 345 4.00 -9.65 -3.74
CA ASN A 345 3.89 -10.31 -2.45
C ASN A 345 2.81 -9.70 -1.54
N VAL A 346 1.71 -9.24 -2.14
CA VAL A 346 0.53 -8.80 -1.39
C VAL A 346 -0.15 -10.04 -0.82
N LEU A 347 -0.06 -10.19 0.51
CA LEU A 347 -0.76 -11.23 1.24
C LEU A 347 -2.27 -10.98 1.18
N VAL A 348 -2.69 -9.75 1.44
CA VAL A 348 -4.11 -9.36 1.54
C VAL A 348 -4.29 -7.96 0.98
N HIS A 349 -5.35 -7.75 0.21
CA HIS A 349 -5.84 -6.43 -0.12
C HIS A 349 -7.16 -6.13 0.56
N ILE A 350 -7.30 -4.89 1.01
CA ILE A 350 -8.42 -4.42 1.82
C ILE A 350 -8.90 -3.11 1.25
N ARG A 351 -10.20 -3.02 0.98
CA ARG A 351 -10.89 -1.79 0.61
C ARG A 351 -11.66 -1.30 1.82
N THR A 352 -11.49 -0.04 2.18
CA THR A 352 -12.11 0.50 3.39
C THR A 352 -12.56 1.94 3.23
N SER A 353 -13.57 2.33 4.00
CA SER A 353 -14.10 3.68 4.11
C SER A 353 -14.56 3.95 5.55
N MET A 354 -14.56 5.21 5.97
CA MET A 354 -15.19 5.62 7.23
C MET A 354 -16.70 5.78 7.00
N ARG A 355 -17.50 5.28 7.94
CA ARG A 355 -18.96 5.38 7.87
C ARG A 355 -19.58 5.73 9.20
N SER A 356 -20.73 6.39 9.13
CA SER A 356 -21.62 6.56 10.28
C SER A 356 -22.70 5.48 10.24
N THR A 357 -22.92 4.82 11.36
CA THR A 357 -24.05 3.91 11.56
C THR A 357 -25.34 4.69 11.71
N GLU A 358 -26.48 4.02 11.64
CA GLU A 358 -27.79 4.63 11.92
C GLU A 358 -27.91 5.12 13.38
N SER A 359 -27.13 4.55 14.29
CA SER A 359 -26.99 5.04 15.67
C SER A 359 -26.05 6.24 15.83
N GLY A 360 -25.48 6.76 14.73
CA GLY A 360 -24.57 7.91 14.73
C GLY A 360 -23.13 7.60 15.11
N ARG A 361 -22.80 6.33 15.36
CA ARG A 361 -21.45 5.88 15.72
C ARG A 361 -20.57 5.78 14.48
N ARG A 362 -19.27 6.09 14.61
CA ARG A 362 -18.32 6.02 13.49
C ARG A 362 -17.62 4.67 13.44
N VAL A 363 -17.70 3.99 12.31
CA VAL A 363 -17.03 2.70 12.10
C VAL A 363 -16.04 2.79 10.94
N LEU A 364 -14.94 2.05 11.06
CA LEU A 364 -14.12 1.70 9.90
C LEU A 364 -14.82 0.55 9.18
N PHE A 365 -15.35 0.81 8.01
CA PHE A 365 -16.04 -0.18 7.20
C PHE A 365 -15.07 -0.84 6.22
N LEU A 366 -15.01 -2.17 6.24
CA LEU A 366 -14.25 -2.97 5.29
C LEU A 366 -15.16 -3.41 4.15
N ASP A 367 -15.15 -2.64 3.06
CA ASP A 367 -15.89 -2.93 1.83
C ASP A 367 -15.48 -4.29 1.23
N GLU A 368 -14.20 -4.64 1.32
CA GLU A 368 -13.68 -5.96 0.93
C GLU A 368 -12.37 -6.29 1.66
N ILE A 369 -12.22 -7.58 1.98
CA ILE A 369 -10.97 -8.24 2.36
C ILE A 369 -10.81 -9.44 1.41
N GLN A 370 -9.64 -9.59 0.79
CA GLN A 370 -9.34 -10.74 -0.07
C GLN A 370 -7.82 -10.99 -0.16
N SER A 371 -7.45 -12.23 -0.46
CA SER A 371 -6.08 -12.64 -0.78
C SER A 371 -6.05 -13.27 -2.17
N ASP A 372 -5.49 -12.56 -3.16
CA ASP A 372 -5.25 -13.15 -4.48
C ASP A 372 -4.31 -14.35 -4.40
N TRP A 373 -3.31 -14.27 -3.52
CA TRP A 373 -2.29 -15.31 -3.36
C TRP A 373 -2.90 -16.63 -2.91
N HIS A 374 -3.70 -16.61 -1.84
CA HIS A 374 -4.38 -17.83 -1.36
C HIS A 374 -5.46 -18.30 -2.34
N ALA A 375 -6.13 -17.38 -3.05
CA ALA A 375 -7.11 -17.76 -4.07
C ALA A 375 -6.44 -18.48 -5.27
N ASP A 376 -5.29 -17.99 -5.73
CA ASP A 376 -4.51 -18.61 -6.80
C ASP A 376 -3.96 -19.98 -6.37
N LEU A 377 -3.42 -20.09 -5.14
CA LEU A 377 -2.97 -21.38 -4.59
C LEU A 377 -4.12 -22.40 -4.47
N TYR A 378 -5.28 -21.96 -4.00
CA TYR A 378 -6.47 -22.82 -3.92
C TYR A 378 -6.97 -23.26 -5.30
N ALA A 379 -6.88 -22.39 -6.31
CA ALA A 379 -7.25 -22.74 -7.68
C ALA A 379 -6.28 -23.75 -8.30
N GLU A 380 -4.97 -23.59 -8.07
CA GLU A 380 -3.92 -24.50 -8.58
C GLU A 380 -4.01 -25.89 -7.92
N ALA A 381 -4.40 -25.96 -6.64
CA ALA A 381 -4.58 -27.23 -5.94
C ALA A 381 -5.77 -28.07 -6.45
N LYS A 382 -6.69 -27.50 -7.26
CA LYS A 382 -7.83 -28.23 -7.81
C LYS A 382 -7.41 -29.11 -9.00
N PRO A 383 -7.73 -30.42 -8.99
CA PRO A 383 -7.30 -31.36 -10.03
C PRO A 383 -7.88 -31.03 -11.42
N ASP A 384 -9.05 -30.41 -11.49
CA ASP A 384 -9.83 -30.13 -12.72
C ASP A 384 -9.65 -28.69 -13.26
N SER A 385 -8.62 -27.98 -12.83
CA SER A 385 -8.36 -26.61 -13.32
C SER A 385 -7.83 -26.64 -14.76
N GLY A 386 -8.71 -26.41 -15.75
CA GLY A 386 -8.35 -26.34 -17.17
C GLY A 386 -7.40 -25.19 -17.57
N LYS A 387 -6.87 -24.43 -16.60
CA LYS A 387 -5.89 -23.35 -16.79
C LYS A 387 -4.83 -23.39 -15.67
N LYS A 388 -4.01 -24.44 -15.65
CA LYS A 388 -2.79 -24.44 -14.82
C LYS A 388 -1.84 -23.36 -15.33
N ARG A 389 -1.21 -22.62 -14.41
CA ARG A 389 -0.20 -21.64 -14.79
C ARG A 389 1.07 -22.36 -15.26
N GLU A 390 1.81 -21.76 -16.20
CA GLU A 390 3.12 -22.29 -16.61
C GLU A 390 4.08 -22.41 -15.43
N MET A 391 3.98 -21.47 -14.48
CA MET A 391 4.67 -21.54 -13.19
C MET A 391 3.63 -21.40 -12.07
N PRO A 392 3.52 -22.38 -11.16
CA PRO A 392 2.60 -22.29 -10.03
C PRO A 392 2.98 -21.10 -9.13
N PRO A 393 2.00 -20.47 -8.45
CA PRO A 393 2.30 -19.46 -7.46
C PRO A 393 3.22 -20.04 -6.36
N PRO A 394 4.17 -19.26 -5.81
CA PRO A 394 4.93 -19.70 -4.65
C PRO A 394 4.00 -19.94 -3.46
N ASP A 395 4.43 -20.78 -2.52
CA ASP A 395 3.74 -20.94 -1.23
C ASP A 395 3.53 -19.58 -0.54
N ALA A 396 2.41 -19.43 0.15
CA ALA A 396 2.08 -18.24 0.94
C ALA A 396 2.17 -18.55 2.44
N PRO A 397 2.72 -17.64 3.26
CA PRO A 397 2.64 -17.75 4.71
C PRO A 397 1.22 -17.44 5.20
N PHE A 398 0.94 -17.78 6.45
CA PHE A 398 -0.36 -17.63 7.11
C PHE A 398 -1.48 -18.45 6.45
N ARG A 399 -1.18 -19.68 6.04
CA ARG A 399 -2.06 -20.53 5.20
C ARG A 399 -3.53 -20.54 5.62
N LYS A 400 -3.78 -20.64 6.93
CA LYS A 400 -5.14 -20.60 7.52
C LYS A 400 -5.38 -19.36 8.40
N GLU A 401 -4.33 -18.62 8.74
CA GLU A 401 -4.36 -17.54 9.74
C GLU A 401 -4.47 -16.15 9.10
N TRP A 402 -4.28 -16.01 7.78
CA TRP A 402 -4.34 -14.71 7.10
C TRP A 402 -5.65 -13.94 7.33
N PRO A 403 -6.87 -14.56 7.44
CA PRO A 403 -8.09 -13.80 7.73
C PRO A 403 -8.07 -13.23 9.15
N LEU A 404 -7.59 -14.02 10.12
CA LEU A 404 -7.44 -13.56 11.50
C LEU A 404 -6.41 -12.43 11.58
N LEU A 405 -5.24 -12.59 10.96
CA LEU A 405 -4.22 -11.55 10.88
C LEU A 405 -4.79 -10.24 10.29
N SER A 406 -5.56 -10.34 9.21
CA SER A 406 -6.21 -9.19 8.58
C SER A 406 -7.15 -8.47 9.55
N MET A 407 -8.01 -9.21 10.25
CA MET A 407 -8.94 -8.64 11.21
C MET A 407 -8.24 -7.99 12.40
N LYS A 408 -7.19 -8.62 12.96
CA LYS A 408 -6.39 -8.04 14.05
C LYS A 408 -5.75 -6.71 13.64
N LEU A 409 -5.17 -6.67 12.45
CA LEU A 409 -4.52 -5.47 11.92
C LEU A 409 -5.53 -4.37 11.58
N MET A 410 -6.70 -4.73 11.06
CA MET A 410 -7.76 -3.74 10.80
C MET A 410 -8.41 -3.23 12.07
N LEU A 411 -8.44 -4.01 13.15
CA LEU A 411 -8.87 -3.54 14.48
C LEU A 411 -7.92 -2.45 14.99
N TRP A 412 -6.61 -2.72 14.95
CA TRP A 412 -5.58 -1.74 15.28
C TRP A 412 -5.65 -0.50 14.39
N TRP A 413 -5.88 -0.69 13.08
CA TRP A 413 -6.02 0.40 12.14
C TRP A 413 -7.27 1.24 12.42
N ALA A 414 -8.41 0.62 12.74
CA ALA A 414 -9.65 1.29 13.11
C ALA A 414 -9.46 2.20 14.32
N GLN A 415 -8.82 1.70 15.38
CA GLN A 415 -8.50 2.50 16.57
C GLN A 415 -7.61 3.70 16.20
N ARG A 416 -6.62 3.51 15.31
CA ARG A 416 -5.73 4.58 14.84
C ARG A 416 -6.43 5.62 13.96
N GLN A 417 -7.49 5.24 13.24
CA GLN A 417 -8.34 6.18 12.49
C GLN A 417 -9.40 6.87 13.37
N GLY A 418 -9.48 6.54 14.66
CA GLY A 418 -10.49 7.09 15.58
C GLY A 418 -11.90 6.55 15.33
N ALA A 419 -12.01 5.33 14.79
CA ALA A 419 -13.29 4.63 14.69
C ALA A 419 -13.69 4.05 16.06
N GLU A 420 -14.98 4.01 16.34
CA GLU A 420 -15.55 3.35 17.52
C GLU A 420 -15.75 1.84 17.30
N GLY A 421 -15.77 1.40 16.04
CA GLY A 421 -15.95 -0.01 15.69
C GLY A 421 -15.33 -0.38 14.35
N LEU A 422 -15.11 -1.68 14.16
CA LEU A 422 -14.70 -2.28 12.91
C LEU A 422 -15.87 -3.08 12.32
N ALA A 423 -16.42 -2.62 11.21
CA ALA A 423 -17.50 -3.29 10.49
C ALA A 423 -17.01 -3.81 9.14
N TRP A 424 -17.64 -4.84 8.58
CA TRP A 424 -17.28 -5.37 7.25
C TRP A 424 -18.50 -5.81 6.47
N SER A 425 -18.36 -5.89 5.15
CA SER A 425 -19.41 -6.37 4.25
C SER A 425 -19.88 -7.78 4.65
N SER A 426 -21.20 -8.01 4.70
CA SER A 426 -21.76 -9.35 4.89
C SER A 426 -21.63 -10.20 3.63
N VAL A 427 -21.81 -11.51 3.76
CA VAL A 427 -21.81 -12.43 2.60
C VAL A 427 -22.97 -12.14 1.66
N GLU A 428 -24.14 -11.77 2.20
CA GLU A 428 -25.31 -11.37 1.43
C GLU A 428 -25.03 -10.12 0.58
N LEU A 429 -24.35 -9.12 1.18
CA LEU A 429 -23.95 -7.91 0.48
C LEU A 429 -22.94 -8.22 -0.64
N GLN A 430 -21.98 -9.10 -0.39
CA GLN A 430 -21.02 -9.52 -1.43
C GLN A 430 -21.73 -10.27 -2.57
N LEU A 431 -22.60 -11.24 -2.27
CA LEU A 431 -23.35 -11.97 -3.29
C LEU A 431 -24.22 -11.03 -4.14
N ALA A 432 -24.90 -10.08 -3.50
CA ALA A 432 -25.70 -9.07 -4.19
C ALA A 432 -24.85 -8.16 -5.11
N ARG A 433 -23.66 -7.77 -4.65
CA ARG A 433 -22.73 -6.93 -5.44
C ARG A 433 -22.20 -7.63 -6.68
N TRP A 434 -21.88 -8.93 -6.56
CA TRP A 434 -21.14 -9.66 -7.59
C TRP A 434 -21.98 -10.68 -8.37
N ARG A 435 -23.29 -10.76 -8.10
CA ARG A 435 -24.26 -11.60 -8.84
C ARG A 435 -23.80 -13.06 -9.00
N GLY A 436 -23.24 -13.65 -7.93
CA GLY A 436 -22.79 -15.04 -7.92
C GLY A 436 -21.41 -15.32 -8.54
N HIS A 437 -20.79 -14.37 -9.24
CA HIS A 437 -19.37 -14.44 -9.64
C HIS A 437 -18.43 -13.93 -8.53
N GLY A 438 -18.93 -13.91 -7.28
CA GLY A 438 -18.45 -13.09 -6.17
C GLY A 438 -17.34 -13.66 -5.31
N PRO A 439 -16.84 -12.85 -4.36
CA PRO A 439 -15.70 -13.12 -3.49
C PRO A 439 -15.94 -14.36 -2.62
N PRO A 440 -14.88 -14.93 -2.00
CA PRO A 440 -14.97 -16.22 -1.34
C PRO A 440 -16.07 -16.26 -0.28
N GLU A 441 -17.15 -17.01 -0.55
CA GLU A 441 -18.31 -17.11 0.34
C GLU A 441 -17.89 -17.58 1.75
N THR A 442 -17.05 -18.60 1.81
CA THR A 442 -16.49 -19.16 3.05
C THR A 442 -15.74 -18.10 3.89
N LEU A 443 -15.08 -17.14 3.23
CA LEU A 443 -14.37 -16.07 3.94
C LEU A 443 -15.35 -15.20 4.74
N TYR A 444 -16.39 -14.68 4.07
CA TYR A 444 -17.34 -13.76 4.68
C TYR A 444 -18.36 -14.45 5.58
N ARG A 445 -18.76 -15.69 5.24
CA ARG A 445 -19.72 -16.46 6.02
C ARG A 445 -19.12 -17.04 7.29
N THR A 446 -17.86 -17.50 7.22
CA THR A 446 -17.28 -18.35 8.29
C THR A 446 -16.00 -17.77 8.87
N LEU A 447 -15.00 -17.45 8.03
CA LEU A 447 -13.64 -17.15 8.51
C LEU A 447 -13.55 -15.78 9.18
N LEU A 448 -14.11 -14.72 8.58
CA LEU A 448 -14.10 -13.37 9.19
C LEU A 448 -14.94 -13.30 10.47
N PRO A 449 -16.19 -13.82 10.53
CA PRO A 449 -16.93 -13.88 11.78
C PRO A 449 -16.26 -14.78 12.83
N GLY A 450 -15.59 -15.86 12.42
CA GLY A 450 -14.82 -16.71 13.32
C GLY A 450 -13.62 -15.97 13.93
N ALA A 451 -12.87 -15.24 13.11
CA ALA A 451 -11.78 -14.38 13.56
C ALA A 451 -12.28 -13.27 14.49
N ALA A 452 -13.40 -12.63 14.14
CA ALA A 452 -14.04 -11.60 14.96
C ALA A 452 -14.43 -12.13 16.34
N ARG A 453 -15.07 -13.29 16.41
CA ARG A 453 -15.42 -13.95 17.70
C ARG A 453 -14.19 -14.26 18.54
N ALA A 454 -13.11 -14.74 17.91
CA ALA A 454 -11.86 -15.03 18.63
C ALA A 454 -11.23 -13.77 19.23
N ILE A 455 -11.17 -12.69 18.46
CA ILE A 455 -10.67 -11.38 18.90
C ILE A 455 -11.55 -10.82 20.01
N ALA A 456 -12.87 -10.80 19.79
CA ALA A 456 -13.85 -10.28 20.74
C ALA A 456 -13.79 -11.02 22.09
N LYS A 457 -13.69 -12.35 22.06
CA LYS A 457 -13.49 -13.15 23.27
C LYS A 457 -12.18 -12.83 23.98
N THR A 458 -11.09 -12.62 23.24
CA THR A 458 -9.76 -12.37 23.81
C THR A 458 -9.66 -10.98 24.44
N LEU A 459 -10.29 -9.98 23.84
CA LEU A 459 -10.22 -8.59 24.28
C LEU A 459 -11.45 -8.10 25.04
N ASP A 460 -12.37 -9.02 25.38
CA ASP A 460 -13.66 -8.74 26.03
C ASP A 460 -14.47 -7.63 25.31
N LEU A 461 -14.58 -7.75 23.99
CA LEU A 461 -15.27 -6.79 23.13
C LEU A 461 -16.65 -7.27 22.72
N THR A 462 -17.55 -6.31 22.46
CA THR A 462 -18.87 -6.59 21.91
C THR A 462 -18.78 -6.91 20.42
N PHE A 463 -19.26 -8.09 20.03
CA PHE A 463 -19.45 -8.49 18.63
C PHE A 463 -20.93 -8.64 18.32
N GLU A 464 -21.45 -7.76 17.47
CA GLU A 464 -22.88 -7.69 17.14
C GLU A 464 -23.13 -7.28 15.68
N THR A 465 -24.37 -6.92 15.36
CA THR A 465 -24.76 -6.40 14.04
C THR A 465 -25.19 -4.95 14.18
N THR A 466 -24.68 -4.08 13.30
CA THR A 466 -25.09 -2.68 13.19
C THR A 466 -25.77 -2.42 11.86
N ALA A 467 -26.59 -1.37 11.81
CA ALA A 467 -27.18 -0.87 10.58
C ALA A 467 -26.38 0.32 10.03
N VAL A 468 -26.14 0.32 8.73
CA VAL A 468 -25.58 1.46 7.99
C VAL A 468 -26.50 1.80 6.84
N SER A 469 -26.89 3.08 6.76
CA SER A 469 -27.70 3.58 5.66
C SER A 469 -26.83 3.76 4.42
N VAL A 470 -27.23 3.13 3.31
CA VAL A 470 -26.48 3.13 2.07
C VAL A 470 -27.40 3.48 0.92
N ARG A 471 -26.93 4.33 0.01
CA ARG A 471 -27.65 4.63 -1.23
C ARG A 471 -27.80 3.36 -2.07
N ALA A 472 -29.04 2.99 -2.36
CA ALA A 472 -29.35 1.85 -3.22
C ALA A 472 -28.80 2.06 -4.64
N ASN A 473 -28.56 0.96 -5.35
CA ASN A 473 -28.06 0.95 -6.74
C ASN A 473 -29.03 1.56 -7.79
N GLY A 474 -30.10 2.22 -7.35
CA GLY A 474 -31.00 2.98 -8.23
C GLY A 474 -30.34 4.21 -8.85
N ARG A 475 -29.34 4.80 -8.20
CA ARG A 475 -28.57 5.95 -8.72
C ARG A 475 -27.08 5.66 -8.62
N HIS A 476 -26.37 5.69 -9.75
CA HIS A 476 -24.93 5.56 -9.79
C HIS A 476 -24.27 6.69 -10.56
N VAL A 477 -23.09 7.09 -10.08
CA VAL A 477 -22.28 8.16 -10.67
C VAL A 477 -21.24 7.55 -11.60
N LYS A 478 -21.18 8.02 -12.85
CA LYS A 478 -20.21 7.55 -13.83
C LYS A 478 -19.57 8.71 -14.58
N LEU A 479 -18.26 8.67 -14.73
CA LEU A 479 -17.54 9.61 -15.60
C LEU A 479 -17.83 9.30 -17.07
N THR A 480 -18.21 10.33 -17.82
CA THR A 480 -18.44 10.31 -19.28
C THR A 480 -17.55 11.37 -19.95
N PRO A 481 -17.38 11.34 -21.29
CA PRO A 481 -16.64 12.39 -22.00
C PRO A 481 -17.17 13.81 -21.76
N LEU A 482 -18.46 13.94 -21.40
CA LEU A 482 -19.13 15.21 -21.15
C LEU A 482 -19.15 15.63 -19.66
N GLY A 483 -18.57 14.82 -18.76
CA GLY A 483 -18.58 15.06 -17.31
C GLY A 483 -19.12 13.89 -16.49
N TRP A 484 -19.39 14.12 -15.21
CA TRP A 484 -19.90 13.14 -14.24
C TRP A 484 -21.42 13.01 -14.34
N GLN A 485 -21.91 11.91 -14.89
CA GLN A 485 -23.34 11.69 -15.09
C GLN A 485 -23.93 10.77 -14.03
N VAL A 486 -25.10 11.15 -13.51
CA VAL A 486 -25.92 10.30 -12.65
C VAL A 486 -26.87 9.48 -13.52
N LYS A 487 -26.83 8.16 -13.36
CA LYS A 487 -27.61 7.22 -14.15
C LYS A 487 -28.51 6.36 -13.27
N THR A 488 -29.65 5.95 -13.81
CA THR A 488 -30.50 4.92 -13.21
C THR A 488 -29.79 3.56 -13.21
N ARG A 489 -30.35 2.57 -12.52
CA ARG A 489 -29.89 1.17 -12.58
C ARG A 489 -29.76 0.65 -14.02
N ASP A 490 -30.65 1.07 -14.92
CA ASP A 490 -30.68 0.65 -16.33
C ASP A 490 -29.75 1.48 -17.23
N GLY A 491 -28.96 2.38 -16.64
CA GLY A 491 -27.96 3.18 -17.36
C GLY A 491 -28.52 4.44 -18.04
N VAL A 492 -29.80 4.76 -17.80
CA VAL A 492 -30.47 5.95 -18.33
C VAL A 492 -30.01 7.18 -17.56
N PRO A 493 -29.53 8.24 -18.22
CA PRO A 493 -29.20 9.51 -17.57
C PRO A 493 -30.39 10.11 -16.83
N VAL A 494 -30.19 10.49 -15.58
CA VAL A 494 -31.21 11.15 -14.76
C VAL A 494 -31.16 12.66 -14.94
N THR A 495 -29.98 13.19 -15.26
CA THR A 495 -29.71 14.61 -15.41
C THR A 495 -28.56 14.82 -16.40
N LYS A 496 -28.34 16.07 -16.79
CA LYS A 496 -27.16 16.49 -17.54
C LYS A 496 -25.89 16.18 -16.72
N PRO A 497 -24.76 15.88 -17.38
CA PRO A 497 -23.50 15.63 -16.67
C PRO A 497 -23.12 16.80 -15.77
N PHE A 498 -22.71 16.47 -14.55
CA PHE A 498 -22.08 17.40 -13.63
C PHE A 498 -20.61 17.59 -13.97
N GLN A 499 -20.13 18.73 -13.54
CA GLN A 499 -18.79 19.19 -13.70
C GLN A 499 -17.80 18.46 -12.77
N THR A 500 -18.22 18.20 -11.54
CA THR A 500 -17.43 17.48 -10.52
C THR A 500 -18.11 16.19 -10.06
N ARG A 501 -17.32 15.22 -9.62
CA ARG A 501 -17.84 13.98 -9.01
C ARG A 501 -18.66 14.29 -7.76
N ALA A 502 -18.18 15.20 -6.92
CA ALA A 502 -18.84 15.56 -5.67
C ALA A 502 -20.28 16.07 -5.90
N GLN A 503 -20.49 16.90 -6.93
CA GLN A 503 -21.83 17.35 -7.32
C GLN A 503 -22.71 16.17 -7.79
N ALA A 504 -22.17 15.27 -8.60
CA ALA A 504 -22.89 14.10 -9.07
C ALA A 504 -23.25 13.13 -7.93
N GLU A 505 -22.33 12.90 -6.99
CA GLU A 505 -22.56 12.08 -5.79
C GLU A 505 -23.63 12.72 -4.91
N ARG A 506 -23.54 14.03 -4.67
CA ARG A 506 -24.54 14.75 -3.89
C ARG A 506 -25.93 14.68 -4.51
N PHE A 507 -26.04 14.90 -5.81
CA PHE A 507 -27.32 14.76 -6.51
C PHE A 507 -27.83 13.32 -6.46
N ALA A 508 -26.95 12.34 -6.61
CA ALA A 508 -27.34 10.94 -6.51
C ALA A 508 -27.82 10.58 -5.10
N ASP A 509 -27.25 11.17 -4.03
CA ASP A 509 -27.76 11.07 -2.67
C ASP A 509 -29.13 11.73 -2.53
N ASP A 510 -29.28 12.99 -2.97
CA ASP A 510 -30.54 13.73 -2.83
C ASP A 510 -31.71 13.10 -3.64
N THR A 511 -31.41 12.36 -4.71
CA THR A 511 -32.43 11.72 -5.61
C THR A 511 -32.46 10.19 -5.53
N GLY A 512 -31.68 9.62 -4.62
CA GLY A 512 -31.55 8.18 -4.41
C GLY A 512 -32.43 7.70 -3.27
N HIS A 513 -32.80 6.42 -3.33
CA HIS A 513 -33.38 5.73 -2.19
C HIS A 513 -32.26 5.11 -1.36
N PHE A 514 -32.40 5.13 -0.04
CA PHE A 514 -31.45 4.52 0.88
C PHE A 514 -32.01 3.20 1.42
N VAL A 515 -31.12 2.23 1.60
CA VAL A 515 -31.40 0.94 2.21
C VAL A 515 -30.55 0.79 3.45
N SER A 516 -31.16 0.26 4.51
CA SER A 516 -30.44 -0.12 5.72
C SER A 516 -29.73 -1.45 5.48
N LEU A 517 -28.41 -1.46 5.62
CA LEU A 517 -27.61 -2.68 5.53
C LEU A 517 -27.21 -3.14 6.94
N ALA A 518 -27.61 -4.36 7.28
CA ALA A 518 -27.15 -5.05 8.47
C ALA A 518 -25.72 -5.57 8.24
N LEU A 519 -24.79 -5.11 9.06
CA LEU A 519 -23.37 -5.40 8.94
C LEU A 519 -22.83 -5.95 10.27
N PRO A 520 -22.01 -7.02 10.27
CA PRO A 520 -21.29 -7.44 11.46
C PRO A 520 -20.29 -6.35 11.89
N VAL A 521 -20.18 -6.14 13.20
CA VAL A 521 -19.30 -5.13 13.81
C VAL A 521 -18.68 -5.63 15.10
N ILE A 522 -17.39 -5.35 15.28
CA ILE A 522 -16.71 -5.42 16.58
C ILE A 522 -16.57 -4.00 17.09
N TRP A 523 -17.13 -3.72 18.26
CA TRP A 523 -16.98 -2.43 18.91
C TRP A 523 -15.68 -2.37 19.70
N ILE A 524 -15.00 -1.22 19.61
CA ILE A 524 -13.71 -0.94 20.28
C ILE A 524 -13.77 0.33 21.11
N ASP A 525 -14.96 0.86 21.37
CA ASP A 525 -15.14 1.94 22.32
C ASP A 525 -14.73 1.48 23.73
N GLY A 526 -13.91 2.30 24.39
CA GLY A 526 -13.35 1.96 25.70
C GLY A 526 -12.18 0.97 25.67
N LEU A 527 -11.81 0.40 24.51
CA LEU A 527 -10.60 -0.42 24.40
C LEU A 527 -9.35 0.47 24.53
N ASP A 528 -8.47 0.11 25.48
CA ASP A 528 -7.16 0.73 25.63
C ASP A 528 -6.35 0.67 24.34
N ARG A 529 -5.38 1.59 24.19
CA ARG A 529 -4.57 1.66 22.97
C ARG A 529 -3.86 0.33 22.71
N ILE A 530 -4.10 -0.25 21.53
CA ILE A 530 -3.39 -1.43 21.07
C ILE A 530 -1.93 -1.05 20.82
N THR A 531 -1.04 -1.61 21.64
CA THR A 531 0.41 -1.38 21.57
C THR A 531 1.16 -2.53 20.90
N ALA A 532 0.54 -3.70 20.83
CA ALA A 532 1.06 -4.89 20.18
C ALA A 532 -0.07 -5.70 19.52
N VAL A 533 0.25 -6.41 18.44
CA VAL A 533 -0.65 -7.33 17.76
C VAL A 533 0.09 -8.66 17.59
N PRO A 534 -0.40 -9.78 18.15
CA PRO A 534 0.23 -11.08 17.95
C PRO A 534 0.36 -11.40 16.46
N LEU A 535 1.49 -11.97 16.03
CA LEU A 535 1.70 -12.34 14.63
C LEU A 535 0.75 -13.48 14.23
N TYR A 536 0.63 -14.49 15.08
CA TYR A 536 -0.23 -15.65 14.93
C TYR A 536 -1.23 -15.77 16.09
N GLY A 537 -2.40 -16.39 15.86
CA GLY A 537 -3.41 -16.57 16.91
C GLY A 537 -3.91 -15.25 17.50
N THR A 538 -4.56 -15.31 18.68
CA THR A 538 -5.02 -14.13 19.41
C THR A 538 -4.22 -13.82 20.66
N ALA A 539 -3.38 -14.74 21.14
CA ALA A 539 -2.62 -14.62 22.39
C ALA A 539 -3.51 -14.20 23.60
N GLU A 540 -2.90 -13.66 24.66
CA GLU A 540 -3.62 -13.17 25.84
C GLU A 540 -3.88 -11.65 25.74
N PRO A 541 -4.90 -11.11 26.46
CA PRO A 541 -5.20 -9.67 26.41
C PRO A 541 -4.01 -8.78 26.76
N SER A 542 -3.14 -9.21 27.69
CA SER A 542 -1.93 -8.48 28.09
C SER A 542 -0.91 -8.31 26.96
N ASP A 543 -0.92 -9.21 25.97
CA ASP A 543 -0.03 -9.16 24.82
C ASP A 543 -0.45 -8.10 23.79
N TRP A 544 -1.65 -7.53 23.93
CA TRP A 544 -2.16 -6.48 23.05
C TRP A 544 -1.99 -5.06 23.60
N LEU A 545 -2.28 -4.89 24.89
CA LEU A 545 -2.46 -3.58 25.51
C LEU A 545 -1.18 -3.08 26.22
N GLY A 546 -0.19 -3.95 26.41
CA GLY A 546 1.00 -3.64 27.20
C GLY A 546 0.69 -3.55 28.69
N LYS A 547 1.70 -3.62 29.56
CA LYS A 547 1.51 -3.33 30.99
C LYS A 547 1.24 -1.83 31.13
N SER A 548 0.11 -1.45 31.73
CA SER A 548 -0.22 -0.06 32.02
C SER A 548 0.85 0.57 32.93
N ASN A 549 1.89 1.15 32.38
CA ASN A 549 2.71 2.09 33.12
C ASN A 549 1.88 3.37 33.25
N LYS A 550 1.25 3.58 34.41
CA LYS A 550 0.85 4.92 34.83
C LYS A 550 2.04 5.86 34.59
N PRO A 551 1.86 7.00 33.89
CA PRO A 551 2.98 7.84 33.52
C PRO A 551 3.57 8.50 34.77
N ALA A 552 4.79 8.14 35.12
CA ALA A 552 5.66 8.99 35.92
C ALA A 552 6.29 10.02 34.98
N GLY A 553 5.92 11.29 35.14
CA GLY A 553 6.71 12.45 34.70
C GLY A 553 6.75 12.73 33.19
N GLN A 554 6.11 13.84 32.80
CA GLN A 554 6.40 14.58 31.57
C GLN A 554 7.91 14.81 31.39
N VAL A 555 8.45 14.60 30.18
CA VAL A 555 9.28 15.57 29.43
C VAL A 555 9.21 15.24 27.92
N GLY A 556 8.86 16.23 27.09
CA GLY A 556 9.33 16.31 25.69
C GLY A 556 8.31 16.02 24.58
N SER A 557 7.52 17.03 24.23
CA SER A 557 6.51 17.06 23.17
C SER A 557 7.05 17.15 21.72
N ASP A 558 6.28 16.53 20.83
CA ASP A 558 5.92 16.95 19.47
C ASP A 558 6.96 17.10 18.35
N LYS A 559 6.79 16.26 17.31
CA LYS A 559 6.58 16.70 15.91
C LYS A 559 6.24 15.50 15.01
N TYR A 560 4.96 15.21 14.81
CA TYR A 560 4.41 14.68 13.54
C TYR A 560 2.89 14.89 13.55
N LYS A 561 2.45 16.12 13.25
CA LYS A 561 1.06 16.39 12.87
C LYS A 561 0.88 15.91 11.43
N LEU A 562 0.07 14.87 11.25
CA LEU A 562 -0.54 14.52 9.97
C LEU A 562 -1.46 15.69 9.54
N PRO A 563 -1.36 16.20 8.31
CA PRO A 563 -2.26 17.24 7.85
C PRO A 563 -3.56 16.58 7.35
N PHE A 564 -4.64 16.69 8.14
CA PHE A 564 -6.00 16.65 7.61
C PHE A 564 -6.40 18.07 7.21
N GLY A 565 -6.78 18.21 5.94
CA GLY A 565 -7.28 19.41 5.28
C GLY A 565 -7.66 19.06 3.87
#